data_AF-A0A5B2UCW7-F1
#
_entry.id   AF-A0A5B2UCW7-F1
#
_cell.length_a   1.000
_cell.length_b   1.000
_cell.length_c   1.000
_cell.angle_alpha   90.00
_cell.angle_beta   90.00
_cell.angle_gamma   90.00
#
_symmetry.space_group_name_H-M   'P 1'
#
loop_
_entity.id
_entity.type
_entity.pdbx_description
1 polymer ?
#
loop_
_entity_poly.entity_id
_entity_poly.type
_entity_poly.pdbx_seq_one_letter_code
_entity_poly.pdbx_strand_id
1 'polypeptide(L)'
;MKKLILITGIFLCGFLKAQFEEIKEKKWLVILLSTRIEGTSLDNKAFLSIGTKLTDGDKNYYSLRGHFNWWDERKLLVIPEFDYFRKVVSFEDGVEVSALYAGVGVSPYAVSPKAGINFYHFFCAEFGYNFEYNTYKPFPIKGFRYGMGINLVF
;
A
#
# COMPACT_ATOMS: atom_id res chain seq x y z
N MET A 1 -19.27 -11.43 -16.77
CA MET A 1 -18.52 -11.37 -15.50
C MET A 1 -17.49 -10.24 -15.45
N LYS A 2 -16.49 -10.18 -16.34
CA LYS A 2 -15.44 -9.11 -16.32
C LYS A 2 -16.01 -7.67 -16.30
N LYS A 3 -17.03 -7.37 -17.11
CA LYS A 3 -17.68 -6.05 -17.17
C LYS A 3 -18.46 -5.71 -15.88
N LEU A 4 -19.08 -6.72 -15.24
CA LEU A 4 -19.85 -6.53 -14.01
C LEU A 4 -18.92 -6.20 -12.84
N ILE A 5 -17.80 -6.92 -12.72
CA ILE A 5 -16.76 -6.65 -11.70
C ILE A 5 -16.20 -5.24 -11.85
N LEU A 6 -15.94 -4.81 -13.09
CA LEU A 6 -15.47 -3.45 -13.38
C LEU A 6 -16.51 -2.39 -12.97
N ILE A 7 -17.78 -2.59 -13.32
CA ILE A 7 -18.88 -1.68 -12.96
C ILE A 7 -19.07 -1.61 -11.45
N THR A 8 -19.07 -2.75 -10.75
CA THR A 8 -19.16 -2.79 -9.29
C THR A 8 -17.96 -2.11 -8.65
N GLY A 9 -16.76 -2.31 -9.20
CA GLY A 9 -15.54 -1.64 -8.75
C GLY A 9 -15.60 -0.12 -8.90
N ILE A 10 -16.02 0.37 -10.07
CA ILE A 10 -16.19 1.81 -10.33
C ILE A 10 -17.27 2.41 -9.43
N PHE A 11 -18.39 1.71 -9.25
CA PHE A 11 -19.49 2.16 -8.39
C PHE A 11 -19.05 2.24 -6.92
N LEU A 12 -18.33 1.24 -6.42
CA LEU A 12 -17.73 1.26 -5.08
C LEU A 12 -16.71 2.40 -4.93
N CYS A 13 -15.87 2.65 -5.95
CA CYS A 13 -14.92 3.76 -5.96
C CYS A 13 -15.64 5.13 -5.90
N GLY A 14 -16.74 5.29 -6.66
CA GLY A 14 -17.57 6.50 -6.61
C GLY A 14 -18.24 6.72 -5.26
N PHE A 15 -18.72 5.65 -4.63
CA PHE A 15 -19.33 5.70 -3.30
C PHE A 15 -18.32 6.06 -2.21
N LEU A 16 -17.10 5.51 -2.30
CA LEU A 16 -15.99 5.85 -1.41
C LEU A 16 -15.53 7.31 -1.56
N LYS A 17 -15.52 7.84 -2.79
CA LYS A 17 -15.22 9.26 -3.05
C LYS A 17 -16.26 10.21 -2.43
N ALA A 18 -17.54 9.90 -2.54
CA ALA A 18 -18.60 10.72 -1.96
C ALA A 18 -18.57 10.71 -0.42
N GLN A 19 -18.28 9.55 0.18
CA GLN A 19 -18.08 9.46 1.63
C GLN A 19 -16.84 10.23 2.10
N PHE A 20 -15.81 10.37 1.25
CA PHE A 20 -14.59 11.10 1.62
C PHE A 20 -14.80 12.59 1.87
N GLU A 21 -15.59 13.29 1.04
CA GLU A 21 -15.84 14.73 1.22
C GLU A 21 -16.53 15.03 2.55
N GLU A 22 -17.46 14.15 2.98
CA GLU A 22 -18.15 14.25 4.27
C GLU A 22 -17.24 13.88 5.45
N ILE A 23 -16.26 13.01 5.24
CA ILE A 23 -15.42 12.45 6.30
C ILE A 23 -14.15 13.28 6.58
N LYS A 24 -13.74 14.17 5.66
CA LYS A 24 -12.64 15.12 5.89
C LYS A 24 -12.81 15.95 7.17
N GLU A 25 -14.05 16.18 7.61
CA GLU A 25 -14.36 16.90 8.85
C GLU A 25 -14.14 16.05 10.14
N LYS A 26 -14.08 14.72 10.03
CA LYS A 26 -13.94 13.79 11.17
C LYS A 26 -12.58 13.09 11.17
N LYS A 27 -11.58 13.74 11.77
CA LYS A 27 -10.16 13.32 11.82
C LYS A 27 -9.88 11.86 12.21
N TRP A 28 -10.71 11.23 13.05
CA TRP A 28 -10.51 9.82 13.45
C TRP A 28 -10.95 8.82 12.38
N LEU A 29 -11.98 9.17 11.59
CA LEU A 29 -12.42 8.36 10.45
C LEU A 29 -11.42 8.43 9.30
N VAL A 30 -10.70 9.54 9.15
CA VAL A 30 -9.60 9.68 8.19
C VAL A 30 -8.53 8.60 8.41
N ILE A 31 -8.22 8.24 9.67
CA ILE A 31 -7.23 7.18 9.97
C ILE A 31 -7.72 5.80 9.51
N LEU A 32 -8.99 5.48 9.76
CA LEU A 32 -9.61 4.22 9.30
C LEU A 32 -9.68 4.15 7.77
N LEU A 33 -9.92 5.28 7.12
CA LEU A 33 -10.06 5.40 5.67
C LEU A 33 -8.74 5.50 4.92
N SER A 34 -7.70 6.03 5.55
CA SER A 34 -6.32 5.99 5.06
C SER A 34 -5.72 4.57 5.13
N THR A 35 -6.53 3.53 5.29
CA THR A 35 -6.08 2.14 5.27
C THR A 35 -5.82 1.70 3.84
N ARG A 36 -4.68 1.05 3.67
CA ARG A 36 -4.27 0.35 2.47
C ARG A 36 -4.34 -1.14 2.72
N ILE A 37 -4.90 -1.84 1.75
CA ILE A 37 -4.94 -3.30 1.69
C ILE A 37 -4.26 -3.72 0.39
N GLU A 38 -3.22 -4.53 0.49
CA GLU A 38 -2.38 -4.92 -0.64
C GLU A 38 -2.02 -6.41 -0.59
N GLY A 39 -2.02 -7.06 -1.75
CA GLY A 39 -1.28 -8.32 -1.93
C GLY A 39 0.19 -8.00 -2.26
N THR A 40 1.12 -8.44 -1.42
CA THR A 40 2.55 -8.28 -1.66
C THR A 40 3.17 -9.64 -1.97
N SER A 41 3.91 -9.74 -3.06
CA SER A 41 4.77 -10.88 -3.38
C SER A 41 6.23 -10.51 -3.12
N LEU A 42 6.99 -11.48 -2.63
CA LEU A 42 8.44 -11.40 -2.46
C LEU A 42 9.04 -12.73 -2.89
N ASP A 43 9.72 -12.76 -4.03
CA ASP A 43 10.19 -13.99 -4.68
C ASP A 43 9.10 -15.07 -4.74
N ASN A 44 9.23 -16.15 -3.97
CA ASN A 44 8.28 -17.27 -3.89
C ASN A 44 7.27 -17.15 -2.74
N LYS A 45 7.17 -15.97 -2.10
CA LYS A 45 6.31 -15.70 -0.94
C LYS A 45 5.23 -14.69 -1.32
N ALA A 46 4.13 -14.74 -0.59
CA ALA A 46 2.99 -13.85 -0.70
C ALA A 46 2.53 -13.43 0.69
N PHE A 47 2.07 -12.19 0.81
CA PHE A 47 1.58 -11.60 2.04
C PHE A 47 0.34 -10.80 1.75
N LEU A 48 -0.57 -10.77 2.71
CA LEU A 48 -1.51 -9.65 2.78
C LEU A 48 -0.85 -8.54 3.59
N SER A 49 -0.85 -7.35 3.04
CA SER A 49 -0.27 -6.16 3.63
C SER A 49 -1.40 -5.23 4.00
N ILE A 50 -1.54 -4.94 5.29
CA ILE A 50 -2.57 -4.02 5.79
C ILE A 50 -1.89 -2.96 6.62
N GLY A 51 -2.19 -1.70 6.35
CA GLY A 51 -1.62 -0.60 7.11
C GLY A 51 -2.22 0.75 6.76
N THR A 52 -1.97 1.74 7.58
CA THR A 52 -2.40 3.11 7.32
C THR A 52 -1.36 3.81 6.44
N LYS A 53 -1.80 4.66 5.51
CA LYS A 53 -1.00 5.58 4.70
C LYS A 53 -1.45 7.00 4.97
N LEU A 54 -0.74 7.69 5.85
CA LEU A 54 -1.01 9.06 6.23
C LEU A 54 -0.28 10.02 5.29
N THR A 55 -0.90 11.16 5.00
CA THR A 55 -0.33 12.22 4.18
C THR A 55 0.07 13.41 5.04
N ASP A 56 1.21 14.01 4.73
CA ASP A 56 1.69 15.26 5.36
C ASP A 56 1.72 16.34 4.28
N GLY A 57 0.52 16.84 3.97
CA GLY A 57 0.26 17.69 2.81
C GLY A 57 0.20 16.89 1.51
N ASP A 58 0.60 17.48 0.39
CA ASP A 58 0.43 16.86 -0.95
C ASP A 58 1.64 16.03 -1.42
N LYS A 59 2.78 16.15 -0.74
CA LYS A 59 4.07 15.68 -1.25
C LYS A 59 4.62 14.45 -0.55
N ASN A 60 4.28 14.23 0.72
CA ASN A 60 4.89 13.18 1.54
C ASN A 60 3.81 12.29 2.15
N TYR A 61 4.14 11.00 2.26
CA TYR A 61 3.30 10.00 2.90
C TYR A 61 4.13 9.16 3.86
N TYR A 62 3.53 8.83 4.98
CA TYR A 62 4.07 7.91 5.98
C TYR A 62 3.13 6.72 6.09
N SER A 63 3.67 5.52 6.18
CA SER A 63 2.86 4.33 6.35
C SER A 63 3.36 3.48 7.50
N LEU A 64 2.43 2.89 8.23
CA LEU A 64 2.72 1.79 9.14
C LEU A 64 1.87 0.61 8.71
N ARG A 65 2.50 -0.48 8.30
CA ARG A 65 1.83 -1.67 7.79
C ARG A 65 2.37 -2.95 8.41
N GLY A 66 1.51 -3.95 8.50
CA GLY A 66 1.89 -5.33 8.78
C GLY A 66 1.80 -6.19 7.53
N HIS A 67 2.82 -7.02 7.29
CA HIS A 67 2.79 -8.08 6.29
C HIS A 67 2.41 -9.39 6.97
N PHE A 68 1.25 -9.91 6.62
CA PHE A 68 0.65 -11.11 7.18
C PHE A 68 0.85 -12.28 6.22
N ASN A 69 1.47 -13.34 6.71
CA ASN A 69 1.53 -14.62 6.02
C ASN A 69 0.72 -15.65 6.81
N TRP A 70 -0.50 -15.97 6.36
CA TRP A 70 -1.37 -16.95 7.02
C TRP A 70 -1.43 -18.32 6.31
N TRP A 71 -0.90 -18.41 5.10
CA TRP A 71 -0.99 -19.63 4.27
C TRP A 71 0.22 -20.54 4.42
N ASP A 72 1.30 -20.07 5.06
CA ASP A 72 2.49 -20.85 5.38
C ASP A 72 2.27 -21.73 6.62
N GLU A 73 2.86 -22.93 6.61
CA GLU A 73 2.76 -23.92 7.67
C GLU A 73 3.28 -23.41 9.03
N ARG A 74 4.14 -22.38 9.02
CA ARG A 74 4.79 -21.81 10.22
C ARG A 74 3.91 -20.89 11.06
N LYS A 75 2.58 -20.92 10.88
CA LYS A 75 1.57 -20.03 11.52
C LYS A 75 1.63 -18.58 11.00
N LEU A 76 0.69 -17.76 11.48
CA LEU A 76 0.59 -16.33 11.17
C LEU A 76 1.89 -15.59 11.55
N LEU A 77 2.66 -15.16 10.55
CA LEU A 77 3.78 -14.25 10.71
C LEU A 77 3.34 -12.82 10.41
N VAL A 78 3.71 -11.88 11.28
CA VAL A 78 3.50 -10.44 11.06
C VAL A 78 4.85 -9.74 11.00
N ILE A 79 5.15 -9.09 9.88
CA ILE A 79 6.34 -8.26 9.73
C ILE A 79 5.89 -6.81 9.69
N PRO A 80 6.16 -6.01 10.74
CA PRO A 80 5.85 -4.60 10.73
C PRO A 80 6.82 -3.85 9.82
N GLU A 81 6.31 -2.90 9.07
CA GLU A 81 7.07 -2.06 8.17
C GLU A 81 6.58 -0.61 8.31
N PHE A 82 7.52 0.28 8.58
CA PHE A 82 7.30 1.72 8.53
C PHE A 82 7.85 2.25 7.21
N ASP A 83 7.01 2.91 6.42
CA ASP A 83 7.43 3.51 5.17
C ASP A 83 7.41 5.02 5.21
N TYR A 84 8.37 5.59 4.49
CA TYR A 84 8.32 6.97 4.03
C TYR A 84 8.31 7.00 2.51
N PHE A 85 7.36 7.73 1.93
CA PHE A 85 7.26 7.95 0.49
C PHE A 85 7.15 9.43 0.18
N ARG A 86 7.86 9.85 -0.86
CA ARG A 86 7.74 11.17 -1.48
C ARG A 86 7.08 11.02 -2.84
N LYS A 87 6.03 11.81 -3.07
CA LYS A 87 5.44 12.00 -4.40
C LYS A 87 6.48 12.71 -5.28
N VAL A 88 6.87 12.04 -6.35
CA VAL A 88 7.86 12.53 -7.32
C VAL A 88 7.16 13.28 -8.45
N VAL A 89 6.02 12.75 -8.91
CA VAL A 89 5.21 13.33 -9.99
C VAL A 89 3.74 13.24 -9.60
N SER A 90 3.00 14.32 -9.86
CA SER A 90 1.54 14.35 -9.83
C SER A 90 1.05 14.60 -11.24
N PHE A 91 0.02 13.88 -11.67
CA PHE A 91 -0.63 14.12 -12.95
C PHE A 91 -1.97 14.82 -12.71
N GLU A 92 -2.50 15.47 -13.75
CA GLU A 92 -3.77 16.20 -13.68
C GLU A 92 -4.97 15.26 -13.49
N ASP A 93 -6.06 15.82 -12.97
CA ASP A 93 -7.30 15.09 -12.74
C ASP A 93 -7.88 14.55 -14.06
N GLY A 94 -8.22 13.25 -14.07
CA GLY A 94 -8.74 12.54 -15.25
C GLY A 94 -7.73 11.64 -15.96
N VAL A 95 -6.45 11.66 -15.55
CA VAL A 95 -5.42 10.73 -16.04
C VAL A 95 -5.51 9.41 -15.25
N GLU A 96 -5.35 8.27 -15.94
CA GLU A 96 -5.42 6.93 -15.31
C GLU A 96 -4.35 6.72 -14.24
N VAL A 97 -3.18 7.36 -14.42
CA VAL A 97 -2.10 7.44 -13.44
C VAL A 97 -2.22 8.77 -12.71
N SER A 98 -2.46 8.74 -11.40
CA SER A 98 -2.63 9.97 -10.62
C SER A 98 -1.32 10.46 -9.97
N ALA A 99 -0.40 9.56 -9.64
CA ALA A 99 0.88 9.95 -9.04
C ALA A 99 1.93 8.84 -9.06
N LEU A 100 3.20 9.27 -9.04
CA LEU A 100 4.39 8.43 -8.83
C LEU A 100 5.03 8.76 -7.49
N TYR A 101 5.49 7.73 -6.78
CA TYR A 101 6.13 7.83 -5.48
C TYR A 101 7.46 7.10 -5.49
N ALA A 102 8.43 7.63 -4.75
CA ALA A 102 9.66 6.94 -4.39
C ALA A 102 9.83 7.03 -2.89
N GLY A 103 10.39 5.99 -2.28
CA GLY A 103 10.44 5.90 -0.84
C GLY A 103 11.29 4.77 -0.32
N VAL A 104 11.24 4.58 0.98
CA VAL A 104 11.93 3.53 1.69
C VAL A 104 11.05 2.99 2.81
N GLY A 105 10.97 1.67 2.90
CA GLY A 105 10.39 0.95 4.02
C GLY A 105 11.47 0.44 4.95
N VAL A 106 11.21 0.47 6.25
CA VAL A 106 12.07 -0.11 7.27
C VAL A 106 11.23 -1.05 8.12
N SER A 107 11.67 -2.29 8.22
CA SER A 107 11.15 -3.31 9.14
C SER A 107 12.26 -3.68 10.13
N PRO A 108 11.99 -4.41 11.22
CA PRO A 108 13.05 -4.85 12.15
C PRO A 108 14.20 -5.67 11.51
N TYR A 109 13.98 -6.22 10.31
CA TYR A 109 14.91 -7.16 9.66
C TYR A 109 15.50 -6.64 8.34
N ALA A 110 14.86 -5.67 7.70
CA ALA A 110 15.22 -5.21 6.36
C ALA A 110 14.91 -3.73 6.11
N VAL A 111 15.71 -3.13 5.22
CA VAL A 111 15.43 -1.84 4.57
C VAL A 111 15.01 -2.11 3.13
N SER A 112 14.01 -1.39 2.64
CA SER A 112 13.37 -1.65 1.36
C SER A 112 13.15 -0.36 0.58
N PRO A 113 14.11 0.08 -0.26
CA PRO A 113 13.84 1.13 -1.24
C PRO A 113 12.75 0.69 -2.21
N LYS A 114 11.82 1.60 -2.48
CA LYS A 114 10.61 1.33 -3.24
C LYS A 114 10.28 2.48 -4.16
N ALA A 115 9.60 2.14 -5.24
CA ALA A 115 8.82 3.09 -5.99
C ALA A 115 7.41 2.55 -6.19
N GLY A 116 6.47 3.46 -6.32
CA GLY A 116 5.07 3.14 -6.42
C GLY A 116 4.36 4.06 -7.38
N ILE A 117 3.20 3.61 -7.81
CA ILE A 117 2.34 4.32 -8.72
C ILE A 117 0.91 4.16 -8.23
N ASN A 118 0.16 5.25 -8.27
CA ASN A 118 -1.27 5.24 -8.01
C ASN A 118 -2.04 5.39 -9.32
N PHE A 119 -3.11 4.62 -9.44
CA PHE A 119 -4.01 4.63 -10.59
C PHE A 119 -5.45 4.85 -10.16
N TYR A 120 -6.20 5.60 -10.95
CA TYR A 120 -7.60 5.94 -10.70
C TYR A 120 -7.86 6.40 -9.25
N HIS A 121 -6.89 7.08 -8.64
CA HIS A 121 -6.86 7.55 -7.23
C HIS A 121 -6.86 6.48 -6.13
N PHE A 122 -7.41 5.28 -6.36
CA PHE A 122 -7.58 4.26 -5.31
C PHE A 122 -6.59 3.10 -5.44
N PHE A 123 -6.22 2.69 -6.65
CA PHE A 123 -5.31 1.56 -6.83
C PHE A 123 -3.86 1.99 -6.64
N CYS A 124 -3.05 1.09 -6.10
CA CYS A 124 -1.61 1.26 -6.02
C CYS A 124 -0.89 0.01 -6.50
N ALA A 125 0.24 0.23 -7.14
CA ALA A 125 1.26 -0.78 -7.32
C ALA A 125 2.59 -0.27 -6.77
N GLU A 126 3.32 -1.13 -6.07
CA GLU A 126 4.63 -0.85 -5.52
C GLU A 126 5.63 -1.91 -5.96
N PHE A 127 6.85 -1.48 -6.25
CA PHE A 127 7.97 -2.36 -6.51
C PHE A 127 9.15 -1.93 -5.65
N GLY A 128 9.97 -2.88 -5.23
CA GLY A 128 11.15 -2.60 -4.43
C GLY A 128 12.04 -3.81 -4.26
N TYR A 129 13.06 -3.65 -3.42
CA TYR A 129 13.97 -4.72 -3.06
C TYR A 129 14.25 -4.68 -1.57
N ASN A 130 14.13 -5.81 -0.90
CA ASN A 130 14.44 -5.92 0.52
C ASN A 130 15.93 -6.23 0.72
N PHE A 131 16.65 -5.30 1.33
CA PHE A 131 17.99 -5.52 1.86
C PHE A 131 17.88 -5.93 3.33
N GLU A 132 18.16 -7.20 3.61
CA GLU A 132 18.25 -7.67 4.99
C GLU A 132 19.54 -7.20 5.65
N TYR A 133 19.41 -6.68 6.87
CA TYR A 133 20.54 -6.39 7.76
C TYR A 133 20.52 -7.28 9.01
N ASN A 134 19.37 -7.90 9.31
CA ASN A 134 19.23 -8.91 10.35
C ASN A 134 18.35 -10.05 9.82
N THR A 135 18.96 -11.02 9.14
CA THR A 135 18.24 -12.11 8.49
C THR A 135 17.38 -12.88 9.48
N TYR A 136 16.07 -12.80 9.30
CA TYR A 136 15.12 -13.63 10.03
C TYR A 136 15.17 -15.04 9.46
N LYS A 137 16.08 -15.88 10.00
CA LYS A 137 16.35 -17.23 9.49
C LYS A 137 15.11 -18.12 9.29
N PRO A 138 14.07 -18.07 10.14
CA PRO A 138 12.86 -18.86 9.91
C PRO A 138 12.07 -18.40 8.68
N PHE A 139 12.25 -17.17 8.22
CA PHE A 139 11.51 -16.65 7.08
C PHE A 139 12.29 -15.53 6.39
N PRO A 140 13.29 -15.87 5.56
CA PRO A 140 14.11 -14.88 4.87
C PRO A 140 13.25 -14.02 3.94
N ILE A 141 13.40 -12.72 4.07
CA ILE A 141 12.65 -11.69 3.33
C ILE A 141 13.53 -10.83 2.42
N LYS A 142 14.81 -11.19 2.21
CA LYS A 142 15.64 -10.61 1.16
C LYS A 142 15.07 -10.98 -0.21
N GLY A 143 14.99 -10.01 -1.14
CA GLY A 143 14.54 -10.28 -2.50
C GLY A 143 13.78 -9.13 -3.14
N PHE A 144 13.36 -9.34 -4.40
CA PHE A 144 12.49 -8.40 -5.09
C PHE A 144 11.07 -8.53 -4.58
N ARG A 145 10.44 -7.38 -4.31
CA ARG A 145 9.03 -7.33 -3.92
C ARG A 145 8.20 -6.58 -4.93
N TYR A 146 6.98 -7.05 -5.08
CA TYR A 146 5.92 -6.40 -5.82
C TYR A 146 4.66 -6.38 -4.98
N GLY A 147 3.99 -5.24 -4.94
CA GLY A 147 2.75 -5.02 -4.22
C GLY A 147 1.68 -4.48 -5.15
N MET A 148 0.46 -4.97 -5.02
CA MET A 148 -0.69 -4.37 -5.67
C MET A 148 -1.88 -4.33 -4.70
N GLY A 149 -2.51 -3.18 -4.59
CA GLY A 149 -3.54 -2.98 -3.59
C GLY A 149 -4.46 -1.81 -3.86
N ILE A 150 -5.34 -1.58 -2.89
CA ILE A 150 -6.31 -0.51 -2.87
C ILE A 150 -6.02 0.34 -1.64
N ASN A 151 -5.93 1.65 -1.85
CA ASN A 151 -5.98 2.66 -0.82
C ASN A 151 -7.44 3.06 -0.69
N LEU A 152 -8.00 2.89 0.50
CA LEU A 152 -9.43 3.08 0.68
C LEU A 152 -9.81 4.57 0.58
N VAL A 153 -8.88 5.50 0.83
CA VAL A 153 -9.06 6.95 0.68
C VAL A 153 -7.73 7.69 0.44
N PHE A 154 -7.76 8.74 -0.40
CA PHE A 154 -6.73 9.77 -0.59
C PHE A 154 -7.32 11.17 -0.43
#